data_AF-A0A4Q5Z639-F1
#
_entry.id   AF-A0A4Q5Z639-F1
#
_cell.length_a   1.000
_cell.length_b   1.000
_cell.length_c   1.000
_cell.angle_alpha   90.00
_cell.angle_beta   90.00
_cell.angle_gamma   90.00
#
_symmetry.space_group_name_H-M   'P 1'
#
loop_
_entity.id
_entity.type
_entity.pdbx_description
1 polymer ?
#
loop_
_entity_poly.entity_id
_entity_poly.type
_entity_poly.pdbx_seq_one_letter_code
_entity_poly.pdbx_strand_id
1 'polypeptide(L)' 'MENTQSIYVESVNETWEMADDLALKLTEYKNEHPEQENDPDALHLAWFATLSSEDQAKVDKHTPQQ' A
#
# COMPACT_ATOMS: atom_id res chain seq x y z
N MET A 1 -4.73 -1.57 -20.75
CA MET A 1 -5.40 -1.24 -19.48
C MET A 1 -4.34 -1.45 -18.42
N GLU A 2 -3.88 -0.39 -17.76
CA GLU A 2 -3.08 -0.56 -16.54
C GLU A 2 -4.02 -1.16 -15.49
N ASN A 3 -3.58 -2.25 -14.84
CA ASN A 3 -4.30 -2.79 -13.69
C ASN A 3 -3.82 -2.00 -12.48
N THR A 4 -4.74 -1.28 -11.83
CA THR A 4 -4.50 -0.69 -10.52
C THR A 4 -5.04 -1.62 -9.44
N GLN A 5 -4.33 -1.70 -8.32
CA GLN A 5 -4.75 -2.44 -7.13
C GLN A 5 -5.11 -1.44 -6.04
N SER A 6 -6.22 -1.68 -5.36
CA SER A 6 -6.66 -0.89 -4.21
C SER A 6 -6.47 -1.67 -2.92
N ILE A 7 -5.85 -1.05 -1.92
CA ILE A 7 -5.76 -1.56 -0.54
C ILE A 7 -6.48 -0.61 0.39
N TYR A 8 -7.04 -1.13 1.47
CA TYR A 8 -7.65 -0.32 2.53
C TYR A 8 -6.71 -0.31 3.74
N VAL A 9 -6.38 0.89 4.23
CA VAL A 9 -5.55 1.14 5.40
C VAL A 9 -6.46 1.72 6.48
N GLU A 10 -6.84 0.86 7.43
CA GLU A 10 -7.76 1.14 8.52
C GLU A 10 -7.24 2.21 9.50
N SER A 11 -5.93 2.23 9.83
CA SER A 11 -5.42 3.23 10.81
C SER A 11 -5.57 4.67 10.35
N VAL A 12 -5.51 4.89 9.03
CA VAL A 12 -5.71 6.22 8.42
C VAL A 12 -7.10 6.37 7.81
N ASN A 13 -7.90 5.29 7.79
CA ASN A 13 -9.20 5.23 7.13
C ASN A 13 -9.09 5.74 5.69
N GLU A 14 -8.14 5.19 4.93
CA GLU A 14 -7.88 5.54 3.53
C GLU A 14 -7.85 4.29 2.66
N THR A 15 -8.39 4.40 1.45
CA THR A 15 -8.16 3.45 0.37
C THR A 15 -7.02 3.98 -0.49
N TRP A 16 -5.96 3.20 -0.64
CA TRP A 16 -4.83 3.52 -1.48
C TRP A 16 -4.91 2.74 -2.79
N GLU A 17 -4.87 3.44 -3.91
CA GLU A 17 -4.84 2.86 -5.24
C GLU A 17 -3.45 3.02 -5.85
N MET A 18 -2.90 1.95 -6.42
CA MET A 18 -1.54 1.92 -6.94
C MET A 18 -1.43 1.07 -8.20
N ALA A 19 -0.46 1.37 -9.06
CA ALA A 19 -0.17 0.56 -10.25
C ALA A 19 0.49 -0.79 -9.89
N ASP A 20 0.46 -1.74 -10.84
CA ASP A 20 1.02 -3.09 -10.69
C ASP A 20 2.49 -3.14 -10.21
N ASP A 21 3.33 -2.18 -10.62
CA ASP A 21 4.72 -2.04 -10.13
C ASP A 21 4.80 -1.87 -8.61
N LEU A 22 3.94 -1.02 -8.06
CA LEU A 22 3.88 -0.77 -6.62
C LEU A 22 3.24 -1.95 -5.89
N ALA A 23 2.21 -2.57 -6.49
CA ALA A 23 1.61 -3.78 -5.96
C ALA A 23 2.62 -4.94 -5.88
N LEU A 24 3.52 -5.05 -6.86
CA LEU A 24 4.61 -6.03 -6.85
C LEU A 24 5.58 -5.75 -5.70
N LYS A 25 6.04 -4.50 -5.54
CA LYS A 25 6.90 -4.08 -4.41
C LYS A 25 6.24 -4.35 -3.06
N LEU A 26 4.94 -4.10 -2.94
CA LEU A 26 4.19 -4.42 -1.72
C LEU A 26 4.17 -5.92 -1.47
N THR A 27 3.95 -6.72 -2.51
CA THR A 27 3.97 -8.18 -2.40
C THR A 27 5.35 -8.70 -1.99
N GLU A 28 6.44 -8.16 -2.55
CA GLU A 28 7.80 -8.48 -2.14
C GLU A 28 8.03 -8.13 -0.67
N TYR A 29 7.66 -6.92 -0.25
CA TYR A 29 7.76 -6.48 1.14
C TYR A 29 6.98 -7.40 2.10
N LYS A 30 5.78 -7.85 1.71
CA LYS A 30 4.99 -8.83 2.49
C LYS A 30 5.69 -10.17 2.65
N ASN A 31 6.36 -10.65 1.61
CA ASN A 31 7.11 -11.91 1.67
C ASN A 31 8.39 -11.78 2.53
N GLU A 32 9.01 -10.60 2.56
CA GLU A 32 10.16 -10.32 3.42
C GLU A 32 9.77 -10.15 4.90
N HIS A 33 8.54 -9.72 5.17
CA HIS A 33 8.00 -9.46 6.51
C HIS A 33 6.77 -10.33 6.87
N PRO A 34 6.90 -11.67 6.87
CA PRO A 34 5.78 -12.56 7.19
C PRO A 34 5.29 -12.38 8.64
N GLU A 35 6.12 -11.86 9.55
CA GLU A 35 5.70 -11.54 10.92
C GLU A 35 4.61 -10.46 11.00
N GLN A 36 4.52 -9.60 9.98
CA GLN A 36 3.56 -8.51 9.90
C GLN A 36 2.24 -8.92 9.19
N GLU A 37 2.09 -10.19 8.79
CA GLU A 37 0.85 -10.69 8.16
C GLU A 37 -0.38 -10.55 9.07
N ASN A 38 -0.18 -10.62 10.39
CA ASN A 38 -1.23 -10.45 11.39
C ASN A 38 -1.65 -8.99 11.58
N ASP A 39 -0.87 -8.03 11.08
CA ASP A 39 -1.13 -6.59 11.16
C ASP A 39 -0.90 -5.94 9.77
N PRO A 40 -1.84 -6.15 8.83
CA PRO A 40 -1.70 -5.67 7.46
C PRO A 40 -1.62 -4.13 7.40
N ASP A 41 -2.19 -3.44 8.38
CA ASP A 41 -2.19 -1.99 8.43
C ASP A 41 -0.80 -1.42 8.73
N ALA A 42 -0.15 -1.92 9.79
CA ALA A 42 1.23 -1.59 10.10
C ALA A 42 2.18 -1.95 8.94
N LEU A 43 1.91 -3.07 8.26
CA LEU A 43 2.66 -3.49 7.08
C LEU A 43 2.53 -2.46 5.94
N HIS A 44 1.30 -2.06 5.60
CA HIS A 44 1.06 -1.10 4.51
C HIS A 44 1.70 0.26 4.80
N LEU A 45 1.60 0.74 6.05
CA LEU A 45 2.23 1.98 6.48
C LEU A 45 3.76 1.90 6.43
N ALA A 46 4.34 0.80 6.92
CA ALA A 46 5.78 0.58 6.89
C ALA A 46 6.30 0.48 5.46
N TRP A 47 5.64 -0.30 4.61
CA TRP A 47 5.95 -0.40 3.18
C TRP A 47 5.89 0.97 2.50
N PHE A 48 4.83 1.75 2.70
CA PHE A 48 4.72 3.07 2.09
C PHE A 48 5.83 4.01 2.53
N ALA A 49 6.32 3.88 3.77
CA ALA A 49 7.46 4.64 4.26
C ALA A 49 8.81 4.20 3.67
N THR A 50 8.94 2.97 3.16
CA THR A 50 10.16 2.52 2.47
C THR A 50 10.21 2.95 1.01
N LEU A 51 9.08 3.32 0.41
CA LEU A 51 9.02 3.83 -0.96
C LEU A 51 9.74 5.18 -1.11
N SER A 52 10.27 5.41 -2.31
CA SER A 52 10.81 6.73 -2.70
C SER A 52 9.71 7.78 -2.81
N SER A 53 10.05 9.07 -2.75
CA SER A 53 9.07 10.16 -2.90
C SER A 53 8.33 10.13 -4.24
N GLU A 54 8.97 9.63 -5.31
CA GLU A 54 8.34 9.48 -6.62
C GLU A 54 7.29 8.35 -6.60
N ASP A 55 7.62 7.22 -5.97
CA ASP A 55 6.70 6.08 -5.86
C ASP A 55 5.54 6.36 -4.89
N GLN A 56 5.81 7.06 -3.80
CA GLN A 56 4.77 7.54 -2.88
C GLN A 56 3.76 8.46 -3.60
N ALA A 57 4.22 9.28 -4.55
CA ALA A 57 3.34 10.16 -5.32
C ALA A 57 2.48 9.42 -6.37
N LYS A 58 2.82 8.17 -6.70
CA LYS A 58 2.04 7.30 -7.59
C LYS A 58 0.94 6.52 -6.83
N VAL A 59 0.96 6.53 -5.50
CA VAL A 59 -0.11 5.97 -4.69
C VAL A 59 -1.19 7.03 -4.53
N ASP A 60 -2.34 6.81 -5.18
CA ASP A 60 -3.50 7.66 -5.00
C ASP A 60 -4.20 7.31 -3.69
N LYS A 61 -4.54 8.30 -2.86
CA LYS A 61 -5.12 8.09 -1.53
C LYS A 61 -6.50 8.70 -1.48
N HIS A 62 -7.49 7.86 -1.24
CA HIS A 62 -8.89 8.25 -1.13
C HIS A 62 -9.39 8.03 0.29
N THR A 63 -9.94 9.06 0.91
CA THR A 63 -10.75 8.86 2.12
C THR A 63 -12.15 8.41 1.68
N PRO A 64 -12.69 7.30 2.21
CA PRO A 64 -14.05 6.89 1.90
C PRO A 64 -15.01 7.97 2.42
N GLN A 65 -15.81 8.53 1.52
CA GLN A 65 -16.79 9.55 1.85
C GLN A 65 -17.95 8.87 2.59
N GLN A 66 -18.18 9.26 3.85
CA GLN A 66 -19.31 8.79 4.67
C GLN A 66 -20.66 9.18 4.07
#